data_AF-A0A948FX87-F1
#
_entry.id   AF-A0A948FX87-F1
#
_cell.length_a   1.000
_cell.length_b   1.000
_cell.length_c   1.000
_cell.angle_alpha   90.00
_cell.angle_beta   90.00
_cell.angle_gamma   90.00
#
_symmetry.space_group_name_H-M   'P 1'
#
loop_
_entity.id
_entity.type
_entity.pdbx_description
1 polymer ?
#
loop_
_entity_poly.entity_id
_entity_poly.type
_entity_poly.pdbx_seq_one_letter_code
_entity_poly.pdbx_strand_id
1 'polypeptide(L)'
;RKYFKNSPRVRRVTNIVYSVINQEYTGDINIIPRYRFFDPRKLLTELTPDELQFFIAEGERATWPKIEMIRASTTISRKLAEILAAYEAEEINRLSTKSHHHLGAELPRNHLRA
;
A
#
# COMPACT_ATOMS: atom_id res chain seq x y z
N ARG A 1 -6.72 -13.38 41.17
CA ARG A 1 -5.94 -12.28 40.53
C ARG A 1 -6.86 -11.59 39.53
N LYS A 2 -7.48 -10.49 39.93
CA LYS A 2 -8.66 -9.87 39.30
C LYS A 2 -8.31 -8.40 39.01
N TYR A 3 -8.84 -7.87 37.90
CA TYR A 3 -8.89 -6.45 37.53
C TYR A 3 -7.66 -5.82 36.82
N PHE A 4 -7.36 -6.22 35.59
CA PHE A 4 -6.87 -5.23 34.61
C PHE A 4 -8.09 -4.49 34.06
N LYS A 5 -8.28 -3.26 34.50
CA LYS A 5 -9.39 -2.39 34.09
C LYS A 5 -9.34 -2.17 32.57
N ASN A 6 -10.47 -2.40 31.89
CA ASN A 6 -10.74 -2.05 30.50
C ASN A 6 -10.74 -0.52 30.31
N SER A 7 -9.58 0.12 30.39
CA SER A 7 -9.44 1.55 30.13
C SER A 7 -9.41 1.79 28.61
N PRO A 8 -10.27 2.65 28.06
CA PRO A 8 -10.25 3.03 26.64
C PRO A 8 -8.87 3.51 26.17
N ARG A 9 -8.11 4.16 27.05
CA ARG A 9 -6.75 4.61 26.78
C ARG A 9 -5.77 3.45 26.57
N VAL A 10 -5.83 2.43 27.44
CA VAL A 10 -4.94 1.26 27.35
C VAL A 10 -5.24 0.49 26.06
N ARG A 11 -6.51 0.28 25.72
CA ARG A 11 -6.90 -0.33 24.44
C ARG A 11 -6.36 0.45 23.23
N ARG A 12 -6.40 1.77 23.28
CA ARG A 12 -5.89 2.64 22.21
C ARG A 12 -4.35 2.53 22.09
N VAL A 13 -3.61 2.49 23.21
CA VAL A 13 -2.15 2.20 23.21
C VAL A 13 -1.87 0.89 22.48
N THR A 14 -2.54 -0.19 22.93
CA THR A 14 -2.29 -1.53 22.43
C THR A 14 -2.59 -1.60 20.94
N ASN A 15 -3.65 -0.94 20.49
CA ASN A 15 -4.00 -0.88 19.07
C ASN A 15 -2.97 -0.13 18.24
N ILE A 16 -2.43 1.00 18.72
CA ILE A 16 -1.38 1.75 17.99
C ILE A 16 -0.09 0.92 17.92
N VAL A 17 0.33 0.31 19.03
CA VAL A 17 1.53 -0.53 19.08
C VAL A 17 1.35 -1.73 18.15
N TYR A 18 0.20 -2.39 18.22
CA TYR A 18 -0.14 -3.50 17.33
C TYR A 18 -0.19 -3.06 15.86
N SER A 19 -0.75 -1.87 15.56
CA SER A 19 -0.83 -1.35 14.21
C SER A 19 0.50 -0.85 13.66
N VAL A 20 1.53 -0.69 14.48
CA VAL A 20 2.91 -0.39 14.04
C VAL A 20 3.68 -1.69 13.86
N ILE A 21 3.56 -2.63 14.81
CA ILE A 21 4.27 -3.92 14.74
C ILE A 21 3.73 -4.80 13.60
N ASN A 22 2.41 -4.82 13.42
CA ASN A 22 1.74 -5.71 12.47
C ASN A 22 1.48 -5.03 11.12
N GLN A 23 2.19 -3.94 10.81
CA GLN A 23 2.19 -3.39 9.45
C GLN A 23 2.86 -4.42 8.56
N GLU A 24 2.17 -4.83 7.50
CA GLU A 24 2.80 -5.61 6.45
C GLU A 24 3.73 -4.66 5.68
N TYR A 25 5.00 -4.65 6.06
CA TYR A 25 6.04 -3.85 5.42
C TYR A 25 6.43 -4.48 4.08
N THR A 26 5.54 -4.42 3.09
CA THR A 26 5.79 -4.90 1.72
C THR A 26 6.55 -3.87 0.87
N GLY A 27 7.03 -2.78 1.49
CA GLY A 27 7.72 -1.69 0.82
C GLY A 27 9.25 -1.79 0.92
N ASP A 28 9.95 -1.26 -0.08
CA ASP A 28 11.42 -1.31 -0.15
C ASP A 28 12.14 -0.43 0.90
N ILE A 29 11.41 0.38 1.67
CA ILE A 29 11.97 1.46 2.50
C ILE A 29 11.24 1.60 3.83
N ASN A 30 11.99 1.48 4.92
CA ASN A 30 11.52 1.78 6.28
C ASN A 30 11.97 3.19 6.71
N ILE A 31 11.01 4.01 7.15
CA ILE A 31 11.24 5.36 7.71
C ILE A 31 10.92 5.29 9.20
N ILE A 32 11.95 5.28 10.03
CA ILE A 32 11.82 5.15 11.49
C ILE A 32 12.61 6.30 12.13
N PRO A 33 12.02 7.07 13.07
CA PRO A 33 12.73 8.13 13.78
C PRO A 33 13.94 7.59 14.54
N ARG A 34 14.99 8.40 14.69
CA ARG A 34 16.28 7.96 15.25
C ARG A 34 16.19 7.61 16.75
N TYR A 35 15.25 8.20 17.47
CA TYR A 35 15.02 7.87 18.88
C TYR A 35 14.13 6.64 19.03
N ARG A 36 14.73 5.57 19.56
CA ARG A 36 14.10 4.27 19.80
C ARG A 36 13.12 4.26 20.98
N PHE A 37 13.07 5.33 21.78
CA PHE A 37 12.16 5.47 22.92
C PHE A 37 11.00 6.40 22.58
N PHE A 38 10.17 5.95 21.66
CA PHE A 38 8.85 6.51 21.46
C PHE A 38 7.98 6.13 22.68
N ASP A 39 7.53 7.11 23.48
CA ASP A 39 6.53 6.84 24.51
C ASP A 39 5.14 6.82 23.85
N PRO A 40 4.51 5.65 23.66
CA PRO A 40 3.21 5.54 23.02
C PRO A 40 2.11 6.31 23.74
N ARG A 41 2.32 6.71 25.00
CA ARG A 41 1.40 7.60 25.72
C ARG A 41 1.29 8.97 25.06
N LYS A 42 2.36 9.47 24.43
CA LYS A 42 2.38 10.78 23.76
C LYS A 42 1.51 10.86 22.49
N LEU A 43 1.33 9.74 21.77
CA LEU A 43 0.38 9.69 20.63
C LEU A 43 -1.09 9.57 21.06
N LEU A 44 -1.35 9.36 22.35
CA LEU A 44 -2.69 9.10 22.88
C LEU A 44 -3.24 10.25 23.72
N THR A 45 -2.37 11.18 24.08
CA THR A 45 -2.68 12.47 24.68
C THR A 45 -2.76 13.54 23.61
N GLU A 46 -3.42 14.63 23.92
CA GLU A 46 -3.35 15.84 23.09
C GLU A 46 -1.89 16.29 23.04
N LEU A 47 -1.33 16.33 21.83
CA LEU A 47 0.01 16.83 21.61
C LEU A 47 0.01 18.34 21.80
N THR A 48 0.96 18.84 22.59
CA THR A 48 1.23 20.27 22.58
C THR A 48 1.77 20.67 21.21
N PRO A 49 1.55 21.93 20.75
CA PRO A 49 2.09 22.39 19.47
C PRO A 49 3.60 22.18 19.33
N ASP A 50 4.37 22.39 20.41
CA ASP A 50 5.81 22.21 20.43
C ASP A 50 6.22 20.74 20.23
N GLU A 51 5.47 19.81 20.84
CA GLU A 51 5.71 18.37 20.65
C GLU A 51 5.37 17.92 19.23
N LEU A 52 4.29 18.45 18.64
CA LEU A 52 3.96 18.17 17.25
C LEU A 52 5.08 18.62 16.31
N GLN A 53 5.59 19.85 16.49
CA GLN A 53 6.69 20.39 15.69
C GLN A 53 7.97 19.56 15.85
N PHE A 54 8.25 19.08 17.06
CA PHE A 54 9.34 18.14 17.29
C PHE A 54 9.19 16.85 16.48
N PHE A 55 8.00 16.24 16.48
CA PHE A 55 7.76 15.01 15.73
C PHE A 55 7.83 15.21 14.21
N ILE A 56 7.36 16.34 13.70
CA ILE A 56 7.50 16.70 12.28
C ILE A 56 8.98 16.79 11.91
N ALA A 57 9.77 17.54 12.68
CA ALA A 57 11.20 17.70 12.43
C ALA A 57 11.98 16.37 12.52
N GLU A 58 11.59 15.46 13.42
CA GLU A 58 12.15 14.10 13.47
C GLU A 58 11.77 13.26 12.25
N GLY A 59 10.52 13.35 11.79
CA GLY A 59 10.06 12.70 10.56
C GLY A 59 10.84 13.17 9.34
N GLU A 60 11.04 14.48 9.22
CA GLU A 60 11.87 15.10 8.18
C GLU A 60 13.31 14.59 8.25
N ARG A 61 13.95 14.60 9.43
CA ARG A 61 15.31 14.09 9.63
C ARG A 61 15.45 12.61 9.29
N ALA A 62 14.45 11.78 9.61
CA ALA A 62 14.44 10.36 9.27
C ALA A 62 14.27 10.13 7.76
N THR A 63 13.52 11.01 7.10
CA THR A 63 13.16 10.89 5.67
C THR A 63 14.23 11.46 4.75
N TRP A 64 14.90 12.56 5.11
CA TRP A 64 15.84 13.24 4.23
C TRP A 64 16.94 12.33 3.63
N PRO A 65 17.60 11.45 4.40
CA PRO A 65 18.59 10.53 3.87
C PRO A 65 18.02 9.44 2.94
N LYS A 66 16.69 9.33 2.84
CA LYS A 66 15.96 8.26 2.15
C LYS A 66 15.30 8.74 0.85
N ILE A 67 15.31 10.05 0.55
CA ILE A 67 14.61 10.62 -0.61
C ILE A 67 15.00 9.96 -1.93
N GLU A 68 16.30 9.77 -2.19
CA GLU A 68 16.74 9.15 -3.45
C GLU A 68 16.34 7.68 -3.55
N MET A 69 16.33 6.96 -2.41
CA MET A 69 15.84 5.60 -2.37
C MET A 69 14.33 5.55 -2.65
N ILE A 70 13.55 6.49 -2.07
CA ILE A 70 12.11 6.65 -2.35
C ILE A 70 11.90 6.92 -3.83
N ARG A 71 12.68 7.82 -4.41
CA ARG A 71 12.61 8.14 -5.84
C ARG A 71 12.90 6.90 -6.70
N ALA A 72 13.96 6.15 -6.38
CA ALA A 72 14.35 4.96 -7.14
C ALA A 72 13.30 3.86 -7.04
N SER A 73 12.90 3.46 -5.82
CA SER A 73 11.87 2.43 -5.59
C SER A 73 10.55 2.81 -6.26
N THR A 74 10.08 4.05 -6.10
CA THR A 74 8.83 4.47 -6.74
C THR A 74 8.93 4.52 -8.26
N THR A 75 10.11 4.85 -8.82
CA THR A 75 10.32 4.83 -10.27
C THR A 75 10.29 3.41 -10.81
N ILE A 76 10.99 2.48 -10.16
CA ILE A 76 11.00 1.07 -10.52
C ILE A 76 9.58 0.50 -10.43
N SER A 77 8.89 0.72 -9.32
CA SER A 77 7.52 0.25 -9.10
C SER A 77 6.55 0.76 -10.18
N ARG A 78 6.60 2.05 -10.50
CA ARG A 78 5.78 2.62 -11.60
C ARG A 78 6.12 1.97 -12.95
N LYS A 79 7.39 1.73 -13.24
CA LYS A 79 7.80 1.09 -14.49
C LYS A 79 7.36 -0.37 -14.58
N LEU A 80 7.44 -1.12 -13.49
CA LEU A 80 6.90 -2.48 -13.45
C LEU A 80 5.38 -2.49 -13.64
N ALA A 81 4.67 -1.53 -13.04
CA ALA A 81 3.23 -1.39 -13.22
C ALA A 81 2.86 -1.03 -14.67
N GLU A 82 3.58 -0.11 -15.31
CA GLU A 82 3.40 0.24 -16.73
C GLU A 82 3.61 -0.99 -17.64
N ILE A 83 4.68 -1.75 -17.40
CA ILE A 83 4.99 -2.96 -18.17
C ILE A 83 3.88 -4.00 -17.99
N LEU A 84 3.47 -4.26 -16.73
CA LEU A 84 2.41 -5.22 -16.44
C LEU A 84 1.11 -4.84 -17.13
N ALA A 85 0.71 -3.57 -17.07
CA ALA A 85 -0.50 -3.08 -17.73
C ALA A 85 -0.46 -3.26 -19.25
N ALA A 86 0.72 -3.09 -19.88
CA ALA A 86 0.89 -3.32 -21.31
C ALA A 86 0.70 -4.80 -21.66
N TYR A 87 1.29 -5.72 -20.90
CA TYR A 87 1.12 -7.16 -21.09
C TYR A 87 -0.33 -7.61 -20.87
N GLU A 88 -1.00 -7.09 -19.85
CA GLU A 88 -2.42 -7.38 -19.60
C GLU A 88 -3.30 -6.92 -20.75
N ALA A 89 -3.06 -5.71 -21.29
CA ALA A 89 -3.79 -5.20 -22.45
C ALA A 89 -3.56 -6.05 -23.72
N GLU A 90 -2.32 -6.49 -23.96
CA GLU A 90 -1.99 -7.38 -25.08
C GLU A 90 -2.72 -8.73 -24.96
N GLU A 91 -2.71 -9.35 -23.78
CA GLU A 91 -3.37 -10.64 -23.57
C GLU A 91 -4.90 -10.51 -23.71
N ILE A 92 -5.51 -9.41 -23.21
CA ILE A 92 -6.93 -9.14 -23.42
C ILE A 92 -7.27 -9.06 -24.92
N ASN A 93 -6.46 -8.35 -25.71
CA ASN A 93 -6.67 -8.24 -27.16
C ASN A 93 -6.51 -9.60 -27.87
N ARG A 94 -5.49 -10.38 -27.48
CA ARG A 94 -5.26 -11.74 -28.00
C ARG A 94 -6.43 -12.68 -27.70
N LEU A 95 -6.95 -12.65 -26.47
CA LEU A 95 -8.09 -13.45 -26.06
C LEU A 95 -9.38 -13.03 -26.81
N SER A 96 -9.61 -11.73 -26.98
CA SER A 96 -10.71 -11.20 -27.79
C SER A 96 -10.63 -11.67 -29.24
N THR A 97 -9.47 -11.54 -29.88
CA THR A 97 -9.25 -11.95 -31.28
C THR A 97 -9.42 -13.47 -31.47
N LYS A 98 -8.91 -14.29 -30.55
CA LYS A 98 -9.13 -15.75 -30.57
C LYS A 98 -10.62 -16.11 -30.41
N SER A 99 -11.37 -15.35 -29.62
CA SER A 99 -12.82 -15.55 -29.43
C SER A 99 -13.61 -15.40 -30.73
N HIS A 100 -13.27 -14.39 -31.54
CA HIS A 100 -13.91 -14.17 -32.83
C HIS A 100 -13.67 -15.30 -33.86
N HIS A 101 -12.57 -16.06 -33.76
CA HIS A 101 -12.23 -17.09 -34.75
C HIS A 101 -13.04 -18.39 -34.61
N HIS A 102 -13.54 -18.73 -33.41
CA HIS A 102 -14.33 -19.96 -33.20
C HIS A 102 -15.85 -19.74 -33.26
N LEU A 103 -16.36 -18.50 -33.13
CA LEU A 103 -17.79 -18.20 -33.26
C LEU A 103 -18.22 -17.81 -34.69
N GLY A 104 -17.29 -17.46 -35.57
CA GLY A 104 -17.58 -17.10 -36.97
C GLY A 104 -17.61 -18.26 -37.97
N ALA A 105 -17.20 -19.47 -37.56
CA ALA A 105 -17.04 -20.63 -38.44
C ALA A 105 -18.26 -21.59 -38.46
N GLU A 106 -19.23 -21.43 -37.56
CA GLU A 106 -20.38 -22.34 -37.41
C GLU A 106 -21.75 -21.65 -37.57
N LEU A 107 -21.89 -20.72 -38.51
CA LEU A 107 -23.23 -20.31 -38.97
C LEU A 107 -23.52 -21.00 -40.31
N PRO A 108 -24.32 -22.08 -40.34
CA PRO A 108 -24.73 -22.66 -41.60
C PRO A 108 -25.57 -21.63 -42.34
N ARG A 109 -25.06 -21.18 -43.50
CA ARG A 109 -25.84 -20.35 -44.43
C ARG A 109 -26.93 -21.22 -45.02
N ASN A 110 -28.11 -21.22 -44.40
CA ASN A 110 -29.30 -21.75 -45.05
C ASN A 110 -29.62 -20.85 -46.24
N HIS A 111 -29.34 -21.37 -47.44
CA HIS A 111 -29.85 -20.83 -48.68
C HIS A 111 -31.36 -21.05 -48.74
N LEU A 112 -32.13 -20.04 -48.35
CA LEU A 112 -33.52 -19.91 -48.77
C LEU A 112 -33.53 -19.61 -50.27
N ARG A 113 -33.85 -20.62 -51.08
CA ARG A 113 -34.29 -20.45 -52.47
C ARG A 113 -35.71 -21.00 -52.60
N ALA A 114 -36.59 -20.11 -53.06
CA ALA A 114 -37.90 -20.30 -53.71
C ALA A 114 -38.94 -21.14 -52.96
#